data_AF-A0AA96R7Z7-F1
#
_entry.id   AF-A0AA96R7Z7-F1
#
_cell.length_a   1.000
_cell.length_b   1.000
_cell.length_c   1.000
_cell.angle_alpha   90.00
_cell.angle_beta   90.00
_cell.angle_gamma   90.00
#
_symmetry.space_group_name_H-M   'P 1'
#
loop_
_entity.id
_entity.type
_entity.pdbx_description
1 polymer ?
#
loop_
_entity_poly.entity_id
_entity_poly.type
_entity_poly.pdbx_seq_one_letter_code
_entity_poly.pdbx_strand_id
1 'polypeptide(L)'
;MIITLGDLLGVKGKFVNLGVKYVKKLVAPYQIDNNYQPLRLSQVLTAAQNLPYQPPNKSLDDVAFIQYTGGTTGRPTSLCIY
;
A
#
# COMPACT_ATOMS: atom_id res chain seq x y z
N MET A 1 -0.27 -6.90 -6.83
CA MET A 1 -1.02 -5.64 -6.98
C MET A 1 -0.03 -4.51 -7.27
N ILE A 2 -0.37 -3.58 -8.15
CA ILE A 2 0.46 -2.40 -8.45
C ILE A 2 -0.27 -1.16 -7.93
N ILE A 3 0.48 -0.32 -7.21
CA ILE A 3 0.04 0.97 -6.73
C ILE A 3 0.89 2.05 -7.40
N THR A 4 0.25 3.13 -7.81
CA THR A 4 0.89 4.30 -8.41
C THR A 4 0.54 5.57 -7.64
N LEU A 5 1.41 6.59 -7.71
CA LEU A 5 1.20 7.86 -7.03
C LEU A 5 -0.13 8.54 -7.39
N GLY A 6 -0.64 8.31 -8.60
CA GLY A 6 -1.88 8.90 -9.09
C GLY A 6 -3.15 8.09 -8.84
N ASP A 7 -3.12 6.89 -8.25
CA ASP A 7 -4.28 5.97 -8.28
C ASP A 7 -5.56 6.53 -7.65
N LEU A 8 -5.44 7.41 -6.63
CA LEU A 8 -6.60 8.00 -5.94
C LEU A 8 -6.93 9.43 -6.40
N LEU A 9 -6.30 9.91 -7.49
CA LEU A 9 -6.50 11.26 -8.02
C LEU A 9 -7.49 11.31 -9.20
N GLY A 10 -8.21 10.21 -9.46
CA GLY A 10 -9.14 10.08 -10.57
C GLY A 10 -8.47 10.36 -11.92
N VAL A 11 -9.10 11.18 -12.77
CA VAL A 11 -8.57 11.52 -14.11
C VAL A 11 -7.23 12.26 -14.01
N LYS A 12 -7.04 13.12 -13.00
CA LYS A 12 -5.78 13.85 -12.77
C LYS A 12 -4.61 12.89 -12.48
N GLY A 13 -4.90 11.75 -11.88
CA GLY A 13 -3.95 10.68 -11.59
C GLY A 13 -3.22 10.16 -12.82
N LYS A 14 -3.87 10.13 -14.00
CA LYS A 14 -3.23 9.71 -15.26
C LYS A 14 -2.08 10.64 -15.64
N PHE A 15 -2.29 11.95 -15.53
CA PHE A 15 -1.26 12.96 -15.82
C PHE A 15 -0.12 12.91 -14.82
N VAL A 16 -0.44 12.73 -13.52
CA VAL A 16 0.56 12.56 -12.47
C VAL A 16 1.42 11.33 -12.75
N ASN A 17 0.81 10.18 -13.05
CA ASN A 17 1.55 8.96 -13.37
C ASN A 17 2.43 9.12 -14.61
N LEU A 18 1.94 9.82 -15.63
CA LEU A 18 2.70 10.09 -16.84
C LEU A 18 3.91 10.99 -16.54
N GLY A 19 3.70 12.08 -15.79
CA GLY A 19 4.78 12.97 -15.37
C GLY A 19 5.82 12.27 -14.50
N VAL A 20 5.39 11.51 -13.50
CA VAL A 20 6.29 10.78 -12.59
C VAL A 20 7.09 9.72 -13.35
N LYS A 21 6.46 8.95 -14.24
CA LYS A 21 7.11 7.83 -14.93
C LYS A 21 7.99 8.28 -16.10
N TYR A 22 7.54 9.23 -16.91
CA TYR A 22 8.20 9.57 -18.18
C TYR A 22 8.97 10.89 -18.13
N VAL A 23 8.51 11.89 -17.37
CA VAL A 23 9.18 13.20 -17.27
C VAL A 23 10.21 13.19 -16.16
N LYS A 24 9.79 12.92 -14.92
CA LYS A 24 10.67 12.92 -13.76
C LYS A 24 11.39 11.59 -13.52
N LYS A 25 10.97 10.50 -14.19
CA LYS A 25 11.55 9.15 -14.07
C LYS A 25 11.77 8.70 -12.62
N LEU A 26 10.83 9.01 -11.73
CA LEU A 26 10.93 8.68 -10.29
C LEU A 26 10.53 7.24 -9.97
N VAL A 27 9.93 6.54 -10.93
CA VAL A 27 9.57 5.13 -10.79
C VAL A 27 10.65 4.32 -11.49
N ALA A 28 11.38 3.53 -10.69
CA ALA A 28 12.35 2.59 -11.22
C ALA A 28 11.67 1.57 -12.17
N PRO A 29 12.34 1.15 -13.25
CA PRO A 29 11.83 0.09 -14.09
C PRO A 29 11.69 -1.19 -13.26
N TYR A 30 10.54 -1.85 -13.40
CA TYR A 30 10.26 -3.12 -12.76
C TYR A 30 9.69 -4.08 -13.79
N GLN A 31 9.91 -5.37 -13.58
CA GLN A 31 9.33 -6.44 -14.36
C GLN A 31 8.48 -7.29 -13.42
N ILE A 32 7.30 -7.65 -13.90
CA ILE A 32 6.44 -8.61 -13.22
C ILE A 32 6.53 -9.89 -14.03
N ASP A 33 6.73 -11.01 -13.35
CA ASP A 33 6.77 -12.32 -13.98
C ASP A 33 5.48 -12.54 -14.78
N ASN A 34 5.63 -12.98 -16.03
CA ASN A 34 4.55 -13.18 -17.00
C ASN A 34 3.50 -14.19 -16.51
N ASN A 35 3.84 -15.05 -15.55
CA ASN A 35 2.91 -16.00 -14.94
C ASN A 35 1.87 -15.33 -14.02
N TYR A 36 2.11 -14.08 -13.59
CA TYR A 36 1.23 -13.35 -12.70
C TYR A 36 0.52 -12.22 -13.42
N GLN A 37 -0.79 -12.09 -13.17
CA GLN A 37 -1.58 -10.96 -13.65
C GLN A 37 -1.68 -9.88 -12.56
N PRO A 38 -0.97 -8.75 -12.70
CA PRO A 38 -1.00 -7.73 -11.68
C PRO A 38 -2.31 -6.94 -11.68
N LEU A 39 -3.03 -6.98 -10.56
CA LEU A 39 -4.19 -6.12 -10.31
C LEU A 39 -3.75 -4.67 -10.01
N ARG A 40 -4.48 -3.71 -10.55
CA ARG A 40 -4.35 -2.28 -10.18
C ARG A 40 -5.15 -1.96 -8.93
N LEU A 41 -4.67 -1.02 -8.12
CA LEU A 41 -5.38 -0.56 -6.93
C LEU A 41 -6.83 -0.16 -7.23
N SER A 42 -7.07 0.59 -8.32
CA SER A 42 -8.42 0.98 -8.72
C SER A 42 -9.35 -0.20 -8.98
N GLN A 43 -8.87 -1.26 -9.64
CA GLN A 43 -9.65 -2.48 -9.90
C GLN A 43 -10.04 -3.17 -8.59
N VAL A 44 -9.08 -3.28 -7.66
CA VAL A 44 -9.32 -3.87 -6.34
C VAL A 44 -10.35 -3.05 -5.55
N LEU A 45 -10.21 -1.72 -5.53
CA LEU A 45 -11.14 -0.84 -4.82
C LEU A 45 -12.56 -0.91 -5.40
N THR A 46 -12.71 -0.93 -6.72
CA THR A 46 -14.02 -1.08 -7.38
C THR A 46 -14.64 -2.44 -7.08
N ALA A 47 -13.87 -3.53 -7.14
CA ALA A 47 -14.36 -4.87 -6.82
C ALA A 47 -14.73 -5.02 -5.34
N ALA A 48 -13.96 -4.38 -4.45
CA ALA A 48 -14.16 -4.46 -3.01
C ALA A 48 -15.24 -3.52 -2.47
N GLN A 49 -15.72 -2.55 -3.26
CA GLN A 49 -16.62 -1.49 -2.80
C GLN A 49 -17.91 -2.00 -2.13
N ASN A 50 -18.42 -3.16 -2.57
CA ASN A 50 -19.66 -3.75 -2.07
C ASN A 50 -19.44 -5.03 -1.26
N LEU A 51 -18.18 -5.37 -0.93
CA LEU A 51 -17.93 -6.56 -0.11
C LEU A 51 -18.30 -6.27 1.35
N PRO A 52 -19.05 -7.18 2.00
CA PRO A 52 -19.33 -7.04 3.42
C PRO A 52 -18.03 -7.13 4.21
N TYR A 53 -17.87 -6.26 5.21
CA TYR A 53 -16.76 -6.36 6.15
C TYR A 53 -16.88 -7.66 6.95
N GLN A 54 -15.85 -8.51 6.87
CA GLN A 54 -15.74 -9.71 7.68
C GLN A 54 -14.77 -9.44 8.84
N PRO A 55 -15.27 -9.27 10.08
CA PRO A 55 -14.40 -9.04 11.22
C PRO A 55 -13.49 -10.26 11.43
N PRO A 56 -12.17 -10.07 11.62
CA PRO A 56 -11.29 -11.16 11.98
C PRO A 56 -11.65 -11.68 13.38
N ASN A 57 -11.39 -12.97 13.62
CA ASN A 57 -11.45 -13.53 14.96
C ASN A 57 -10.30 -12.92 15.79
N LYS A 58 -10.60 -12.41 16.99
CA LYS A 58 -9.64 -11.71 17.86
C LYS A 58 -9.40 -12.52 19.12
N SER A 59 -8.15 -12.78 19.45
CA SER A 59 -7.70 -13.33 20.73
C SER A 59 -7.04 -12.25 21.58
N LEU A 60 -6.93 -12.48 22.89
CA LEU A 60 -6.14 -11.64 23.80
C LEU A 60 -4.62 -11.76 23.55
N ASP A 61 -4.21 -12.78 22.80
CA ASP A 61 -2.82 -12.99 22.40
C ASP A 61 -2.47 -12.31 21.06
N ASP A 62 -3.44 -11.66 20.40
CA ASP A 62 -3.19 -10.94 19.15
C ASP A 62 -2.54 -9.59 19.44
N VAL A 63 -1.51 -9.23 18.67
CA VAL A 63 -0.88 -7.92 18.77
C VAL A 63 -1.89 -6.84 18.37
N ALA A 64 -2.33 -6.04 19.34
CA ALA A 64 -3.21 -4.90 19.10
C ALA A 64 -2.48 -3.75 18.39
N PHE A 65 -1.27 -3.40 18.85
CA PHE A 65 -0.50 -2.29 18.28
C PHE A 65 1.01 -2.52 18.36
N ILE A 66 1.74 -2.01 17.37
CA ILE A 66 3.21 -1.90 17.41
C ILE A 66 3.56 -0.43 17.56
N GLN A 67 4.11 -0.06 18.72
CA GLN A 67 4.57 1.30 18.97
C GLN A 67 6.08 1.40 18.72
N TYR A 68 6.45 2.30 17.80
CA TYR A 68 7.84 2.70 17.61
C TYR A 68 8.11 3.93 18.46
N THR A 69 9.04 3.83 19.42
CA THR A 69 9.52 5.00 20.16
C THR A 69 10.82 5.51 19.56
N GLY A 70 10.93 6.83 19.45
CA GLY A 70 12.14 7.47 18.96
C GLY A 70 13.21 7.49 20.05
N GLY A 71 14.22 6.64 19.94
CA GLY A 71 15.46 6.81 20.68
C GLY A 71 16.24 7.95 20.03
N THR A 72 16.42 9.08 20.72
CA THR A 72 17.14 10.26 20.18
C THR A 72 18.62 9.99 19.87
N THR A 73 19.13 8.79 20.18
CA THR A 73 20.53 8.39 20.00
C THR A 73 20.72 6.95 19.45
N GLY A 74 19.68 6.27 18.94
CA GLY A 74 19.84 4.87 18.50
C GLY A 74 18.68 4.26 17.72
N ARG A 75 18.90 3.01 17.27
CA ARG A 75 17.96 2.22 16.46
C ARG A 75 16.60 2.17 17.19
N PRO A 76 15.48 2.51 16.52
CA PRO A 76 14.18 2.54 17.18
C PRO A 76 13.78 1.14 17.63
N THR A 77 13.36 1.04 18.89
CA THR A 77 12.83 -0.19 19.49
C THR A 77 11.33 -0.21 19.29
N SER A 78 10.81 -1.31 18.75
CA SER A 78 9.37 -1.57 18.65
C SER A 78 8.87 -2.26 19.92
N LEU A 79 7.80 -1.74 20.51
CA LEU A 79 7.05 -2.39 21.58
C LEU A 79 5.76 -2.99 21.01
N CYS A 80 5.56 -4.29 21.19
CA CYS A 80 4.30 -4.96 20.86
C CYS A 80 3.35 -4.86 22.06
N ILE A 81 2.17 -4.31 21.83
CA ILE A 81 1.07 -4.25 22.78
C ILE A 81 0.05 -5.28 22.31
N TYR A 82 -0.28 -6.23 23.19
CA TYR A 82 -1.31 -7.25 23.00
C TYR A 82 -2.63 -6.72 23.58
#